data_AF-A0A2H5V4P4-F1
#
_entry.id   AF-A0A2H5V4P4-F1
#
_cell.length_a   1.000
_cell.length_b   1.000
_cell.length_c   1.000
_cell.angle_alpha   90.00
_cell.angle_beta   90.00
_cell.angle_gamma   90.00
#
_symmetry.space_group_name_H-M   'P 1'
#
loop_
_entity.id
_entity.type
_entity.pdbx_description
1 polymer ?
#
loop_
_entity_poly.entity_id
_entity_poly.type
_entity_poly.pdbx_seq_one_letter_code
_entity_poly.pdbx_strand_id
1 'polypeptide(L)' 'MECMSETYARLAHGHGVRIRFVKHEEALQTPGLIKLAAKVLSDTPILQVVEIDAQLDGGPHVKNTSVVGNILMKTV' A
#
# COMPACT_ATOMS: atom_id res chain seq x y z
N MET A 1 -11.90 -19.18 -2.47
CA MET A 1 -11.00 -19.92 -1.54
C MET A 1 -9.53 -19.67 -1.86
N GLU A 2 -9.12 -19.78 -3.12
CA GLU A 2 -7.72 -19.55 -3.56
C GLU A 2 -7.12 -18.19 -3.14
N CYS A 3 -7.88 -17.09 -3.30
CA CYS A 3 -7.42 -15.77 -2.86
C CYS A 3 -7.07 -15.72 -1.36
N MET A 4 -7.85 -16.41 -0.50
CA MET A 4 -7.57 -16.45 0.93
C MET A 4 -6.30 -17.24 1.22
N SER A 5 -6.10 -18.42 0.60
CA SER A 5 -4.88 -19.21 0.84
C SER A 5 -3.63 -18.48 0.35
N GLU A 6 -3.69 -17.84 -0.81
CA GLU A 6 -2.59 -17.03 -1.33
C GLU A 6 -2.29 -15.85 -0.39
N THR A 7 -3.33 -15.16 0.09
CA THR A 7 -3.16 -14.07 1.06
C THR A 7 -2.43 -14.56 2.31
N TYR A 8 -2.88 -15.68 2.89
CA TYR A 8 -2.22 -16.25 4.08
C TYR A 8 -0.77 -16.66 3.81
N ALA A 9 -0.45 -17.19 2.63
CA ALA A 9 0.93 -17.48 2.25
C ALA A 9 1.78 -16.18 2.24
N ARG A 10 1.27 -15.10 1.65
CA ARG A 10 1.95 -13.79 1.63
C ARG A 10 2.09 -13.15 3.01
N LEU A 11 1.11 -13.33 3.90
CA LEU A 11 1.21 -12.88 5.28
C LEU A 11 2.31 -13.64 6.02
N ALA A 12 2.36 -14.97 5.88
CA ALA A 12 3.36 -15.82 6.52
C ALA A 12 4.80 -15.49 6.07
N HIS A 13 4.98 -15.07 4.82
CA HIS A 13 6.29 -14.62 4.30
C HIS A 13 6.83 -13.35 4.98
N GLY A 14 5.99 -12.56 5.67
CA GLY A 14 6.46 -11.43 6.47
C GLY A 14 7.13 -10.31 5.67
N HIS A 15 6.58 -9.96 4.49
CA HIS A 15 7.08 -8.89 3.65
C HIS A 15 7.15 -7.57 4.42
N GLY A 16 8.30 -6.90 4.40
CA GLY A 16 8.48 -5.61 5.06
C GLY A 16 7.65 -4.53 4.37
N VAL A 17 6.85 -3.80 5.16
CA VAL A 17 6.09 -2.65 4.67
C VAL A 17 6.96 -1.41 4.91
N ARG A 18 7.23 -0.67 3.83
CA ARG A 18 8.00 0.57 3.88
C ARG A 18 7.15 1.72 3.38
N ILE A 19 7.38 2.88 4.00
CA ILE A 19 6.78 4.15 3.61
C ILE A 19 7.89 5.02 3.06
N ARG A 20 7.73 5.51 1.83
CA ARG A 20 8.61 6.47 1.18
C ARG A 20 7.87 7.79 1.01
N PHE A 21 8.52 8.88 1.36
CA PHE A 21 8.01 10.22 1.11
C PHE A 21 8.52 10.71 -0.24
N VAL A 22 7.62 11.13 -1.12
CA VAL A 22 7.96 11.58 -2.48
C VAL A 22 7.36 12.94 -2.74
N LYS A 23 8.01 13.73 -3.59
CA LYS A 23 7.41 14.99 -4.04
C LYS A 23 6.22 14.69 -4.95
N HIS A 24 5.20 15.54 -4.90
CA HIS A 24 4.05 15.42 -5.79
C HIS A 24 4.44 15.35 -7.27
N GLU A 25 5.38 16.21 -7.69
CA GLU A 25 5.91 16.24 -9.07
C GLU A 25 6.61 14.93 -9.46
N GLU A 26 7.36 14.31 -8.55
CA GLU A 26 8.03 13.02 -8.78
C GLU A 26 7.01 11.87 -8.92
N ALA A 27 5.94 11.91 -8.13
CA ALA A 27 4.86 10.93 -8.22
C ALA A 27 4.10 11.01 -9.56
N LEU A 28 3.90 12.21 -10.09
CA LEU A 28 3.29 12.42 -11.42
C LEU A 28 4.15 11.87 -12.57
N GLN A 29 5.46 11.79 -12.38
CA GLN A 29 6.39 11.25 -13.37
C GLN A 29 6.57 9.72 -13.27
N THR A 30 6.13 9.10 -12.17
CA THR A 30 6.33 7.68 -11.91
C THR A 30 5.18 6.83 -12.48
N PRO A 31 5.45 5.90 -13.42
CA PRO A 31 4.44 4.97 -13.93
C PRO A 31 3.83 4.14 -12.79
N GLY A 32 2.50 4.12 -12.71
CA GLY A 32 1.75 3.44 -11.63
C GLY A 32 1.31 4.38 -10.51
N LEU A 33 2.16 5.30 -10.06
CA LEU A 33 1.79 6.32 -9.07
C LEU A 33 0.97 7.47 -9.67
N ILE A 34 1.15 7.79 -10.96
CA ILE A 34 0.43 8.88 -11.64
C ILE A 34 -1.10 8.78 -11.51
N LYS A 35 -1.66 7.57 -11.64
CA LYS A 35 -3.12 7.33 -11.56
C LYS A 35 -3.65 7.57 -10.15
N LEU A 36 -2.83 7.27 -9.15
CA LEU A 36 -3.16 7.49 -7.76
C LEU A 36 -2.99 8.97 -7.42
N ALA A 37 -1.91 9.62 -7.88
CA ALA A 37 -1.61 11.02 -7.59
C ALA A 37 -2.70 11.94 -8.15
N ALA A 38 -3.16 11.69 -9.38
CA ALA A 38 -4.25 12.44 -9.98
C ALA A 38 -5.59 12.29 -9.24
N LYS A 39 -5.77 11.24 -8.44
CA LYS A 39 -6.98 10.97 -7.65
C LYS A 39 -6.85 11.44 -6.19
N VAL A 40 -5.63 11.66 -5.70
CA VAL A 40 -5.39 12.24 -4.38
C VAL A 40 -5.92 13.68 -4.39
N LEU A 41 -6.98 13.93 -3.63
CA LEU A 41 -7.69 15.21 -3.56
C LEU A 41 -6.91 16.32 -2.81
N SER A 42 -5.61 16.16 -2.61
CA SER A 42 -4.80 17.11 -1.82
C SER A 42 -3.61 17.60 -2.63
N ASP A 43 -3.44 18.93 -2.71
CA ASP A 43 -2.25 19.62 -3.25
C ASP A 43 -1.02 19.49 -2.32
N THR A 44 -0.94 18.38 -1.56
CA THR A 44 0.12 18.17 -0.58
C THR A 44 1.45 18.00 -1.32
N PRO A 45 2.48 18.80 -1.02
CA PRO A 45 3.75 18.78 -1.76
C PRO A 45 4.53 17.48 -1.57
N ILE A 46 4.24 16.75 -0.48
CA ILE A 46 4.87 15.48 -0.13
C ILE A 46 3.78 14.42 0.01
N LEU A 47 3.92 13.34 -0.74
CA LEU A 47 3.03 12.18 -0.72
C LEU A 47 3.70 11.00 -0.03
N GLN A 48 2.91 10.15 0.59
CA GLN A 48 3.37 8.91 1.20
C GLN A 48 3.09 7.73 0.27
N VAL A 49 4.15 7.00 -0.10
CA VAL A 49 4.10 5.81 -0.93
C VAL A 49 4.32 4.58 -0.05
N VAL A 50 3.37 3.66 -0.02
CA VAL A 50 3.50 2.35 0.63
C VAL A 50 4.01 1.34 -0.39
N GLU A 51 5.19 0.76 -0.14
CA GLU A 51 5.94 0.00 -1.15
C GLU A 51 5.52 -1.47 -1.32
N ILE A 52 4.53 -1.96 -0.58
CA ILE A 52 4.09 -3.35 -0.74
C ILE A 52 3.40 -3.57 -2.09
N ASP A 53 2.62 -2.58 -2.54
CA ASP A 53 1.92 -2.54 -3.84
C ASP A 53 2.00 -1.16 -4.52
N ALA A 54 2.95 -0.31 -4.09
CA ALA A 54 3.16 1.05 -4.59
C ALA A 54 1.89 1.92 -4.56
N GLN A 55 1.34 2.12 -3.36
CA GLN A 55 0.11 2.88 -3.13
C GLN A 55 0.40 4.28 -2.58
N LEU A 56 -0.37 5.29 -2.99
CA LEU A 56 -0.38 6.60 -2.33
C LEU A 56 -1.36 6.57 -1.17
N ASP A 57 -0.86 6.31 0.03
CA ASP A 57 -1.65 6.17 1.24
C ASP A 57 -0.94 6.88 2.39
N GLY A 58 -1.67 7.76 3.09
CA GLY A 58 -1.18 8.49 4.26
C GLY A 58 -1.52 7.83 5.60
N GLY A 59 -2.18 6.67 5.60
CA GLY A 59 -2.57 5.94 6.79
C GLY A 59 -1.38 5.27 7.49
N PRO A 60 -1.49 5.00 8.81
CA PRO A 60 -0.50 4.21 9.53
C PRO A 60 -0.54 2.74 9.07
N HIS A 61 0.63 2.12 8.94
CA HIS A 61 0.78 0.73 8.49
C HIS A 61 1.60 -0.09 9.48
N VAL A 62 1.33 -1.41 9.54
CA VAL A 62 2.16 -2.37 10.29
C VAL A 62 3.55 -2.49 9.66
N LYS A 63 4.56 -2.88 10.44
CA LYS A 63 5.95 -3.00 9.97
C LYS A 63 6.15 -4.08 8.90
N ASN A 64 5.37 -5.16 8.95
CA ASN A 64 5.45 -6.25 7.98
C ASN A 64 4.12 -7.02 7.92
N THR A 65 3.95 -7.84 6.88
CA THR A 65 2.70 -8.56 6.63
C THR A 65 2.35 -9.63 7.67
N SER A 66 3.31 -10.20 8.39
CA SER A 66 3.00 -11.27 9.36
C SER A 66 2.31 -10.73 10.62
N VAL A 67 2.40 -9.42 10.88
CA VAL A 67 1.73 -8.75 12.00
C VAL A 67 0.21 -8.61 11.79
N VAL A 68 -0.28 -8.74 10.55
CA VAL A 68 -1.71 -8.57 10.21
C VAL A 68 -2.60 -9.58 10.95
N GLY A 69 -2.09 -10.79 11.22
CA GLY A 69 -2.85 -11.85 11.89
C GLY A 69 -3.88 -12.52 10.97
N ASN A 70 -5.02 -12.92 11.55
CA ASN A 70 -6.06 -13.67 10.84
C ASN A 70 -7.07 -12.75 10.15
N ILE A 71 -7.34 -13.01 8.88
CA ILE A 71 -8.30 -12.28 8.05
C ILE A 71 -9.59 -13.10 7.94
N LEU A 72 -10.72 -12.45 8.21
CA LEU A 72 -12.06 -12.99 7.99
C LEU A 72 -12.71 -12.27 6.82
N MET A 73 -12.91 -12.98 5.72
CA MET A 73 -13.66 -12.44 4.58
C MET A 73 -15.15 -12.45 4.91
N LYS A 74 -15.75 -11.27 4.97
CA LYS A 74 -17.21 -11.11 5.13
C LYS A 74 -17.83 -10.81 3.77
N THR A 75 -18.88 -11.55 3.42
CA THR A 75 -19.73 -11.23 2.28
C THR A 75 -20.77 -10.22 2.75
N VAL A 76 -20.89 -9.10 2.04
CA VAL A 76 -21.95 -8.10 2.18
C VAL A 76 -23.01 -8.27 1.11
#